data_AF-A0ABD0T1K6-F1
#
_entry.id   AF-A0ABD0T1K6-F1
#
_cell.length_a   1.000
_cell.length_b   1.000
_cell.length_c   1.000
_cell.angle_alpha   90.00
_cell.angle_beta   90.00
_cell.angle_gamma   90.00
#
_symmetry.space_group_name_H-M   'P 1'
#
loop_
_entity.id
_entity.type
_entity.pdbx_description
1 polymer ?
#
loop_
_entity_poly.entity_id
_entity_poly.type
_entity_poly.pdbx_seq_one_letter_code
_entity_poly.pdbx_strand_id
1 'polypeptide(L)'
;MINTNKKGYLIMINKYTFSRVNKESSIWVCSRKRSHECKAKVKMEESGSITPYSLEHNHEPPSYHITSDGTYVKVMMVSGRKVIQVFYIFSNLYLQIGPWAKIYTTNL
;
A
#
# COMPACT_ATOMS: atom_id res chain seq x y z
N MET A 1 -3.02 10.23 -0.51
CA MET A 1 -2.38 9.46 0.59
C MET A 1 -3.20 8.19 0.82
N ILE A 2 -2.57 7.08 1.21
CA ILE A 2 -3.25 5.80 1.43
C ILE A 2 -3.19 5.48 2.93
N ASN A 3 -4.34 5.52 3.60
CA ASN A 3 -4.41 5.21 5.03
C ASN A 3 -4.12 3.72 5.27
N THR A 4 -3.36 3.42 6.32
CA THR A 4 -3.12 2.03 6.75
C THR A 4 -3.75 1.80 8.13
N ASN A 5 -4.00 0.55 8.50
CA ASN A 5 -4.52 0.23 9.83
C ASN A 5 -3.50 0.45 10.96
N LYS A 6 -2.22 0.59 10.62
CA LYS A 6 -1.19 1.04 11.56
C LYS A 6 -1.25 2.56 11.61
N LYS A 7 -0.87 3.19 12.73
CA LYS A 7 -0.84 4.66 12.91
C LYS A 7 0.12 5.34 11.91
N GLY A 8 -0.27 5.43 10.65
CA GLY A 8 0.52 5.91 9.53
C GLY A 8 -0.21 5.76 8.19
N TYR A 9 0.28 6.49 7.19
CA TYR A 9 -0.20 6.47 5.82
C TYR A 9 0.95 6.18 4.85
N LEU A 10 0.61 5.76 3.64
CA LEU A 10 1.53 5.64 2.53
C LEU A 10 1.34 6.79 1.55
N ILE A 11 2.43 7.18 0.90
CA ILE A 11 2.40 8.05 -0.28
C ILE A 11 2.68 7.20 -1.52
N MET A 12 2.07 7.54 -2.65
CA MET A 12 2.29 6.86 -3.92
C MET A 12 3.08 7.78 -4.85
N ILE A 13 4.21 7.28 -5.36
CA ILE A 13 5.09 7.98 -6.29
C ILE A 13 5.47 6.97 -7.37
N ASN A 14 5.24 7.30 -8.63
CA ASN A 14 5.56 6.43 -9.78
C ASN A 14 5.03 4.99 -9.62
N LYS A 15 3.78 4.84 -9.14
CA LYS A 15 3.11 3.56 -8.86
C LYS A 15 3.68 2.75 -7.67
N TYR A 16 4.76 3.19 -7.04
CA TYR A 16 5.30 2.61 -5.83
C TYR A 16 4.79 3.32 -4.59
N THR A 17 4.72 2.60 -3.47
CA THR A 17 4.27 3.19 -2.20
C THR A 17 5.43 3.32 -1.21
N PHE A 18 5.43 4.42 -0.47
CA PHE A 18 6.46 4.73 0.52
C PHE A 18 5.80 4.96 1.88
N SER A 19 6.49 4.54 2.93
CA SER A 19 6.11 4.73 4.34
C SER A 19 7.16 5.54 5.07
N ARG A 20 6.74 6.36 6.03
CA ARG A 20 7.64 7.09 6.91
C ARG A 20 8.35 6.12 7.86
N VAL A 21 9.64 6.37 8.12
CA VAL A 21 10.44 5.52 9.05
C VAL A 21 10.03 5.77 10.50
N ASN A 22 9.86 7.04 10.87
CA ASN A 22 9.33 7.52 12.14
C ASN A 22 8.56 8.83 11.89
N LYS A 23 7.96 9.43 12.92
CA LYS A 23 7.10 10.61 12.73
C LYS A 23 7.90 11.88 12.44
N GLU A 24 9.16 11.92 12.85
CA GLU A 24 10.02 13.08 12.81
C GLU A 24 10.88 13.12 11.53
N SER A 25 11.06 11.99 10.86
CA SER A 25 11.95 11.87 9.70
C SER A 25 11.31 12.44 8.45
N SER A 26 12.04 13.28 7.73
CA SER A 26 11.72 13.67 6.35
C SER A 26 11.92 12.53 5.34
N ILE A 27 12.50 11.40 5.76
CA ILE A 27 12.82 10.28 4.88
C ILE A 27 11.65 9.28 4.84
N TRP A 28 11.22 9.02 3.62
CA TRP A 28 10.23 8.02 3.28
C TRP A 28 10.92 6.87 2.56
N VAL A 29 10.68 5.65 3.02
CA VAL A 29 11.27 4.43 2.45
C VAL A 29 10.20 3.64 1.71
N CYS A 30 10.58 2.87 0.70
CA CYS A 30 9.64 1.97 0.03
C CYS A 30 8.90 1.10 1.05
N SER A 31 7.58 0.95 0.89
CA SER A 31 6.73 0.14 1.77
C SER A 31 7.13 -1.35 1.78
N ARG A 32 7.83 -1.81 0.74
CA ARG A 32 8.38 -3.17 0.63
C ARG A 32 9.82 -3.28 1.13
N LYS A 33 10.38 -2.27 1.80
CA LYS A 33 11.74 -2.32 2.38
C LYS A 33 11.98 -3.56 3.24
N ARG A 34 11.00 -3.98 4.04
CA ARG A 34 11.13 -5.17 4.90
C ARG A 34 10.90 -6.50 4.18
N SER A 35 10.03 -6.53 3.16
CA SER A 35 9.65 -7.79 2.50
C SER A 35 10.46 -8.11 1.25
N HIS A 36 11.05 -7.11 0.60
CA HIS A 36 11.89 -7.25 -0.60
C HIS A 36 13.27 -6.60 -0.45
N GLU A 37 13.65 -6.17 0.77
CA GLU A 37 14.92 -5.47 1.00
C GLU A 37 15.11 -4.22 0.11
N CYS A 38 14.01 -3.63 -0.34
CA CYS A 38 14.02 -2.53 -1.28
C CYS A 38 14.72 -1.30 -0.68
N LYS A 39 15.67 -0.75 -1.46
CA LYS A 39 16.51 0.39 -1.04
C LYS A 39 15.97 1.75 -1.48
N ALA A 40 14.86 1.80 -2.23
CA ALA A 40 14.28 3.04 -2.70
C ALA A 40 13.81 3.95 -1.54
N LYS A 41 14.13 5.24 -1.66
CA LYS A 41 13.85 6.28 -0.68
C LYS A 41 13.56 7.61 -1.37
N VAL A 42 12.72 8.40 -0.73
CA VAL A 42 12.50 9.80 -1.08
C VAL A 42 12.57 10.66 0.18
N LYS A 43 12.91 11.94 0.01
CA LYS A 43 12.84 12.93 1.08
C LYS A 43 11.64 13.82 0.83
N MET A 44 10.81 14.02 1.84
CA MET A 44 9.72 14.98 1.83
C MET A 44 10.15 16.19 2.65
N GLU A 45 10.26 17.34 2.00
CA GLU A 45 10.57 18.61 2.65
C GLU A 45 9.35 19.16 3.40
N GLU A 46 9.56 20.08 4.34
CA GLU A 46 8.46 20.71 5.09
C GLU A 46 7.48 21.48 4.20
N SER A 47 7.94 21.98 3.05
CA SER A 47 7.11 22.61 2.03
C SER A 47 6.16 21.64 1.31
N GLY A 48 6.29 20.33 1.54
CA GLY A 48 5.54 19.29 0.85
C GLY A 48 6.19 18.80 -0.45
N SER A 49 7.30 19.42 -0.88
CA SER A 49 8.07 18.97 -2.03
C SER A 49 8.72 17.61 -1.77
N ILE A 50 8.70 16.74 -2.78
CA ILE A 50 9.32 15.41 -2.71
C ILE A 50 10.58 15.40 -3.57
N THR A 51 11.72 15.16 -2.93
CA THR A 51 13.02 15.01 -3.59
C THR A 51 13.36 13.53 -3.67
N PRO A 52 13.55 12.97 -4.88
CA PRO A 52 13.98 11.59 -5.01
C PRO A 52 15.41 11.43 -4.47
N TYR A 53 15.62 10.41 -3.63
CA TYR A 53 16.96 10.07 -3.13
C TYR A 53 17.49 8.80 -3.83
N SER A 54 16.64 7.78 -3.94
CA SER A 54 16.89 6.58 -4.74
C SER A 54 15.54 6.00 -5.16
N LEU A 55 15.30 5.86 -6.47
CA LEU A 55 14.04 5.35 -7.02
C LEU A 55 14.17 3.97 -7.66
N GLU A 56 15.33 3.32 -7.51
CA GLU A 56 15.53 1.97 -8.02
C GLU A 56 14.79 0.97 -7.13
N HIS A 57 13.85 0.26 -7.75
CA HIS A 57 13.07 -0.80 -7.12
C HIS A 57 13.53 -2.15 -7.64
N ASN A 58 13.66 -3.11 -6.73
CA ASN A 58 14.02 -4.50 -7.01
C ASN A 58 12.80 -5.43 -6.99
N HIS A 59 11.61 -4.86 -7.17
CA HIS A 59 10.35 -5.58 -7.14
C HIS A 59 9.33 -4.85 -7.98
N GLU A 60 8.32 -5.58 -8.45
CA GLU A 60 7.20 -5.00 -9.19
C GLU A 60 6.35 -4.04 -8.32
N PRO A 61 5.70 -3.04 -8.93
CA PRO A 61 4.79 -2.15 -8.23
C PRO A 61 3.65 -2.92 -7.53
N PRO A 62 3.18 -2.46 -6.35
CA PRO A 62 1.97 -3.00 -5.75
C PRO A 62 0.72 -2.67 -6.59
N SER A 63 -0.21 -3.61 -6.71
CA SER A 63 -1.50 -3.37 -7.35
C SER A 63 -2.49 -2.74 -6.37
N TYR A 64 -3.11 -1.64 -6.79
CA TYR A 64 -4.20 -0.98 -6.07
C TYR A 64 -5.40 -0.81 -6.99
N HIS A 65 -6.59 -0.90 -6.42
CA HIS A 65 -7.84 -0.51 -7.04
C HIS A 65 -8.29 0.81 -6.40
N ILE A 66 -8.73 1.75 -7.24
CA ILE A 66 -9.28 3.03 -6.79
C ILE A 66 -10.79 2.89 -6.86
N THR A 67 -11.45 3.00 -5.72
CA THR A 67 -12.91 2.97 -5.61
C THR A 67 -13.51 4.29 -6.11
N SER A 68 -14.82 4.33 -6.33
CA SER A 68 -15.52 5.50 -6.89
C SER A 68 -15.42 6.76 -6.00
N ASP A 69 -15.21 6.59 -4.70
CA ASP A 69 -14.98 7.66 -3.72
C ASP A 69 -13.50 8.11 -3.65
N GLY A 70 -12.61 7.53 -4.48
CA GLY A 70 -11.19 7.86 -4.54
C GLY A 70 -10.33 7.13 -3.51
N THR A 71 -10.88 6.15 -2.79
CA THR A 71 -10.14 5.35 -1.82
C THR A 71 -9.25 4.32 -2.52
N TYR A 72 -7.98 4.21 -2.08
CA TYR A 72 -7.03 3.23 -2.61
C TYR A 72 -7.08 1.94 -1.79
N VAL A 73 -7.50 0.84 -2.43
CA VAL A 73 -7.55 -0.47 -1.78
C VAL A 73 -6.55 -1.43 -2.41
N LYS A 74 -5.75 -2.08 -1.57
CA LYS A 74 -4.67 -2.96 -2.03
C LYS A 74 -5.26 -4.24 -2.62
N VAL A 75 -4.88 -4.55 -3.85
CA VAL A 75 -5.22 -5.80 -4.53
C VAL A 75 -4.16 -6.84 -4.21
N MET A 76 -4.61 -8.04 -3.85
CA MET A 76 -3.77 -9.20 -3.53
C MET A 76 -4.15 -10.36 -4.43
N MET A 77 -3.22 -11.30 -4.61
CA MET A 77 -3.49 -12.57 -5.28
C MET A 77 -3.65 -13.65 -4.21
N VAL A 78 -4.80 -14.33 -4.17
CA VAL A 78 -5.06 -15.48 -3.29
C VAL A 78 -5.50 -16.64 -4.18
N SER A 79 -4.74 -17.74 -4.17
CA SER A 79 -5.01 -18.94 -4.98
C SER A 79 -5.30 -18.63 -6.46
N GLY A 80 -4.50 -17.75 -7.07
CA GLY A 80 -4.65 -17.36 -8.48
C GLY A 80 -5.78 -16.35 -8.75
N ARG A 81 -6.49 -15.88 -7.73
CA ARG A 81 -7.61 -14.94 -7.86
C ARG A 81 -7.23 -13.56 -7.30
N LYS A 82 -7.60 -12.50 -8.02
CA LYS A 82 -7.48 -11.12 -7.54
C LYS A 82 -8.52 -10.87 -6.46
N VAL A 83 -8.07 -10.46 -5.29
CA VAL A 83 -8.91 -10.11 -4.14
C VAL A 83 -8.51 -8.75 -3.56
N ILE A 84 -9.44 -8.10 -2.88
CA ILE A 84 -9.23 -6.83 -2.17
C ILE A 84 -9.47 -7.05 -0.68
N GLN A 85 -8.57 -6.54 0.18
CA GLN A 85 -8.77 -6.58 1.63
C GLN A 85 -9.71 -5.44 2.08
N VAL A 86 -10.81 -5.79 2.75
CA VAL A 86 -11.80 -4.88 3.32
C VAL A 86 -11.94 -5.17 4.83
N PHE A 87 -12.05 -4.11 5.63
CA PHE A 87 -12.19 -4.22 7.09
C PHE A 87 -13.64 -3.93 7.49
N TYR A 88 -14.35 -4.95 7.97
CA TYR A 88 -15.61 -4.77 8.71
C TYR A 88 -15.30 -5.04 10.18
N ILE A 89 -15.45 -4.00 11.01
CA ILE A 89 -15.39 -3.82 12.49
C ILE A 89 -14.91 -4.98 13.39
N PHE A 90 -15.08 -6.25 13.04
CA PHE A 90 -14.62 -7.42 13.81
C PHE A 90 -13.99 -8.56 12.96
N SER A 91 -13.70 -8.36 11.67
CA SER A 91 -13.07 -9.39 10.82
C SER A 91 -12.27 -8.83 9.62
N ASN A 92 -11.19 -9.54 9.26
CA ASN A 92 -10.52 -9.35 7.98
C ASN A 92 -11.31 -10.06 6.89
N LEU A 93 -11.69 -9.32 5.84
CA LEU A 93 -12.47 -9.85 4.74
C LEU A 93 -11.76 -9.60 3.42
N TYR A 94 -11.76 -10.59 2.53
CA TYR A 94 -11.27 -10.43 1.17
C TYR A 94 -12.43 -10.54 0.17
N LEU A 95 -12.52 -9.59 -0.76
CA LEU A 95 -13.50 -9.59 -1.85
C LEU A 95 -12.82 -9.95 -3.17
N GLN A 96 -13.29 -10.99 -3.85
CA GLN A 96 -12.82 -11.31 -5.21
C GLN A 96 -13.42 -10.34 -6.25
N ILE A 97 -12.57 -9.83 -7.13
CA ILE A 97 -12.97 -8.87 -8.18
C ILE A 97 -13.40 -9.67 -9.43
N GLY A 98 -14.70 -9.68 -9.76
CA GLY A 98 -15.31 -10.48 -10.84
C GLY A 98 -16.83 -10.70 -10.66
N PRO A 99 -17.54 -11.36 -11.61
CA PRO A 99 -18.96 -11.09 -11.89
C PRO A 99 -20.00 -11.42 -10.80
N TRP A 100 -19.62 -11.92 -9.63
CA TRP A 100 -20.54 -12.25 -8.52
C TRP A 100 -19.88 -12.09 -7.13
N ALA A 101 -18.96 -11.13 -6.97
CA ALA A 101 -18.16 -10.81 -5.76
C ALA A 101 -18.31 -11.80 -4.57
N LYS A 102 -17.38 -12.74 -4.44
CA LYS A 102 -17.32 -13.70 -3.33
C LYS A 102 -16.48 -13.15 -2.18
N ILE A 103 -16.98 -13.38 -0.98
CA ILE A 103 -16.39 -12.96 0.30
C ILE A 103 -15.57 -14.13 0.87
N TYR A 104 -14.34 -13.87 1.31
CA TYR A 104 -13.48 -14.83 2.00
C TYR A 104 -13.06 -14.27 3.37
N THR A 105 -13.43 -14.97 4.45
CA THR A 105 -12.98 -14.68 5.81
C THR A 105 -11.74 -15.50 6.12
N THR A 106 -10.79 -14.94 6.88
CA THR A 106 -9.73 -15.73 7.50
C THR A 106 -10.24 -16.21 8.86
N ASN A 107 -10.45 -17.52 9.03
CA ASN A 107 -10.67 -18.10 10.36
C ASN A 107 -9.32 -18.08 11.09
N LEU A 108 -9.26 -17.44 12.27
CA LEU A 108 -8.14 -17.54 13.21
C LEU A 108 -8.28 -18.81 14.04
#